data_AF-A0A941NVS1-F1
#
_entry.id   AF-A0A941NVS1-F1
#
_cell.length_a   1.000
_cell.length_b   1.000
_cell.length_c   1.000
_cell.angle_alpha   90.00
_cell.angle_beta   90.00
_cell.angle_gamma   90.00
#
_symmetry.space_group_name_H-M   'P 1'
#
loop_
_entity.id
_entity.type
_entity.pdbx_description
1 polymer ?
#
loop_
_entity_poly.entity_id
_entity_poly.type
_entity_poly.pdbx_seq_one_letter_code
_entity_poly.pdbx_strand_id
1 'polypeptide(L)'
;MWRTALALRHHWQYQPQRRQSCCSCGSKKNIRALGVDIQEFLTPFPYGALNSLFSSAEKNAILLIQPALRDRYAYSLFSAKESVLKCCYYAFDCLLELSSINITMQLNQNIFFAHILDHSISQFFFEKCKPVGQVRFDQSHVYTGIWLY
;
A
#
# COMPACT_ATOMS: atom_id res chain seq x y z
N MET A 1 16.42 -1.10 16.23
CA MET A 1 16.20 0.33 16.55
C MET A 1 16.98 1.13 15.51
N TRP A 2 16.36 1.49 14.39
CA TRP A 2 17.03 2.20 13.29
C TRP A 2 16.26 3.50 13.04
N ARG A 3 16.80 4.61 13.52
CA ARG A 3 16.41 5.96 13.14
C ARG A 3 17.52 6.54 12.24
N THR A 4 17.07 7.18 11.17
CA THR A 4 17.68 8.36 10.52
C THR A 4 19.14 8.30 10.08
N ALA A 5 19.36 8.22 8.77
CA ALA A 5 20.47 8.89 8.12
C ALA A 5 19.94 9.75 6.96
N LEU A 6 19.93 11.06 7.21
CA LEU A 6 19.87 12.13 6.21
C LEU A 6 20.89 11.86 5.09
N ALA A 7 20.47 11.92 3.83
CA ALA A 7 20.62 13.11 2.99
C ALA A 7 22.04 13.70 3.00
N LEU A 8 22.78 13.43 1.92
CA LEU A 8 23.75 14.27 1.19
C LEU A 8 24.99 13.48 0.77
N ARG A 9 25.06 13.12 -0.52
CA ARG A 9 26.31 13.17 -1.32
C ARG A 9 25.98 13.16 -2.82
N HIS A 10 26.02 14.37 -3.37
CA HIS A 10 26.42 14.80 -4.71
C HIS A 10 26.52 13.80 -5.88
N HIS A 11 25.80 14.17 -6.95
CA HIS A 11 26.22 14.23 -8.35
C HIS A 11 26.89 12.99 -8.96
N TRP A 12 26.11 12.24 -9.72
CA TRP A 12 26.56 11.70 -11.02
C TRP A 12 25.46 11.94 -12.06
N GLN A 13 25.90 12.49 -13.19
CA GLN A 13 25.14 12.67 -14.42
C GLN A 13 24.57 11.32 -14.89
N TYR A 14 23.36 11.29 -15.45
CA TYR A 14 23.02 10.67 -16.74
C TYR A 14 21.49 10.59 -16.95
N GLN A 15 21.06 11.16 -18.08
CA GLN A 15 19.88 10.91 -18.94
C GLN A 15 18.46 10.75 -18.33
N PRO A 16 17.48 11.60 -18.72
CA PRO A 16 16.09 11.37 -18.37
C PRO A 16 15.48 10.34 -19.33
N GLN A 17 15.51 9.07 -18.97
CA GLN A 17 14.50 8.12 -19.45
C GLN A 17 13.16 8.48 -18.79
N ARG A 18 12.16 8.75 -19.64
CA ARG A 18 10.79 9.13 -19.27
C ARG A 18 10.22 8.15 -18.25
N ARG A 19 10.22 8.52 -16.96
CA ARG A 19 9.37 7.89 -15.96
C ARG A 19 7.94 8.30 -16.25
N GLN A 20 7.07 7.32 -16.54
CA GLN A 20 5.63 7.55 -16.60
C GLN A 20 5.14 7.95 -15.20
N SER A 21 4.98 9.24 -14.99
CA SER A 21 4.30 9.80 -13.82
C SER A 21 2.79 9.61 -14.01
N CYS A 22 2.19 8.71 -13.23
CA CYS A 22 0.74 8.58 -13.17
C CYS A 22 0.20 9.67 -12.23
N CYS A 23 -0.48 10.68 -12.78
CA CYS A 23 -1.20 11.70 -12.01
C CYS A 23 -2.69 11.38 -12.07
N SER A 24 -3.29 11.09 -10.92
CA SER A 24 -4.73 10.91 -10.80
C SER A 24 -5.35 12.20 -10.27
N CYS A 25 -6.13 12.90 -11.10
CA CYS A 25 -6.95 14.04 -10.68
C CYS A 25 -8.43 13.63 -10.71
N GLY A 26 -9.07 13.57 -9.54
CA GLY A 26 -10.50 13.32 -9.42
C GLY A 26 -11.31 14.63 -9.43
N SER A 27 -12.36 14.71 -10.25
CA SER A 27 -13.30 15.82 -10.28
C SER A 27 -14.66 15.42 -9.65
N LYS A 28 -15.10 16.21 -8.66
CA LYS A 28 -16.46 16.38 -8.10
C LYS A 28 -17.20 15.14 -7.56
N LYS A 29 -16.60 14.52 -6.53
CA LYS A 29 -17.18 14.27 -5.19
C LYS A 29 -16.04 14.57 -4.21
N ASN A 30 -16.30 15.03 -2.98
CA ASN A 30 -15.28 15.56 -2.06
C ASN A 30 -14.24 14.51 -1.65
N ILE A 31 -13.30 14.15 -2.53
CA ILE A 31 -12.21 13.25 -2.19
C ILE A 31 -11.26 14.04 -1.29
N ARG A 32 -11.20 13.65 -0.01
CA ARG A 32 -10.30 14.24 0.98
C ARG A 32 -8.86 13.83 0.74
N ALA A 33 -8.63 12.57 0.37
CA ALA A 33 -7.31 12.05 0.09
C ALA A 33 -7.37 10.87 -0.88
N LEU A 34 -6.29 10.69 -1.62
CA LEU A 34 -6.05 9.57 -2.52
C LEU A 34 -4.64 9.04 -2.26
N GLY A 35 -4.54 7.75 -1.99
CA GLY A 35 -3.28 7.03 -1.97
C GLY A 35 -3.20 6.07 -3.15
N VAL A 36 -2.10 6.13 -3.90
CA VAL A 36 -1.82 5.24 -5.02
C VAL A 36 -0.43 4.65 -4.85
N ASP A 37 -0.30 3.38 -5.18
CA ASP A 37 0.97 2.70 -5.18
C ASP A 37 1.13 1.79 -6.42
N ILE A 38 2.37 1.69 -6.89
CA ILE A 38 2.77 0.81 -7.99
C ILE A 38 4.00 0.05 -7.54
N GLN A 39 3.88 -1.27 -7.49
CA GLN A 39 4.93 -2.16 -6.98
C GLN A 39 5.36 -3.14 -8.07
N GLU A 40 6.65 -3.15 -8.38
CA GLU A 40 7.25 -4.13 -9.31
C GLU A 40 7.31 -5.52 -8.66
N PHE A 41 7.01 -6.56 -9.45
CA PHE A 41 7.14 -7.96 -9.07
C PHE A 41 8.58 -8.44 -9.25
N LEU A 42 9.30 -8.54 -8.13
CA LEU A 42 10.58 -9.23 -8.08
C LEU A 42 10.38 -10.60 -7.43
N THR A 43 10.50 -11.67 -8.21
CA THR A 43 10.35 -13.05 -7.70
C THR A 43 11.72 -13.59 -7.26
N PRO A 44 11.89 -14.09 -6.01
CA PRO A 44 10.84 -14.24 -5.00
C PRO A 44 10.56 -12.97 -4.21
N PHE A 45 9.36 -12.87 -3.62
CA PHE A 45 9.08 -11.85 -2.59
C PHE A 45 10.13 -11.97 -1.45
N PRO A 46 10.64 -10.86 -0.88
CA PRO A 46 11.66 -10.90 0.18
C PRO A 46 11.06 -11.35 1.52
N TYR A 47 10.84 -12.66 1.67
CA TYR A 47 10.16 -13.25 2.84
C TYR A 47 10.84 -12.98 4.19
N GLY A 48 12.11 -12.60 4.20
CA GLY A 48 12.79 -12.13 5.42
C GLY A 48 12.15 -10.88 6.04
N ALA A 49 11.42 -10.08 5.25
CA ALA A 49 10.73 -8.87 5.71
C ALA A 49 9.29 -9.12 6.19
N LEU A 50 8.78 -10.36 6.13
CA LEU A 50 7.36 -10.62 6.46
C LEU A 50 6.94 -10.09 7.83
N ASN A 51 7.80 -10.26 8.85
CA ASN A 51 7.48 -9.90 10.22
C ASN A 51 7.40 -8.38 10.47
N SER A 52 8.07 -7.57 9.65
CA SER A 52 7.98 -6.12 9.73
C SER A 52 6.87 -5.53 8.86
N LEU A 53 6.46 -6.27 7.82
CA LEU A 53 5.49 -5.78 6.83
C LEU A 53 4.06 -6.22 7.11
N PHE A 54 3.87 -7.42 7.66
CA PHE A 54 2.56 -8.07 7.74
C PHE A 54 2.21 -8.52 9.14
N SER A 55 0.93 -8.40 9.48
CA SER A 55 0.37 -8.97 10.70
C SER A 55 0.33 -10.50 10.62
N SER A 56 0.14 -11.16 11.75
CA SER A 56 0.00 -12.63 11.79
C SER A 56 -1.16 -13.13 10.93
N ALA A 57 -2.27 -12.38 10.86
CA ALA A 57 -3.41 -12.74 10.01
C ALA A 57 -3.06 -12.68 8.52
N GLU A 58 -2.38 -11.61 8.10
CA GLU A 58 -1.92 -11.44 6.71
C GLU A 58 -0.88 -12.48 6.31
N LYS A 59 0.07 -12.79 7.20
CA LYS A 59 1.04 -13.88 6.98
C LYS A 59 0.34 -15.22 6.78
N ASN A 60 -0.65 -15.53 7.60
CA ASN A 60 -1.44 -16.74 7.44
C ASN A 60 -2.21 -16.75 6.11
N ALA A 61 -2.81 -15.62 5.72
CA ALA A 61 -3.49 -15.49 4.43
C ALA A 61 -2.52 -15.74 3.25
N ILE A 62 -1.30 -15.18 3.30
CA ILE A 62 -0.24 -15.45 2.31
C ILE A 62 0.06 -16.95 2.23
N LEU A 63 0.19 -17.63 3.37
CA LEU A 63 0.52 -19.06 3.40
C LEU A 63 -0.58 -19.95 2.83
N LEU A 64 -1.85 -19.56 3.00
CA LEU A 64 -3.02 -20.29 2.50
C LEU A 64 -3.25 -20.12 0.99
N ILE A 65 -2.63 -19.12 0.35
CA ILE A 65 -2.67 -18.95 -1.10
C ILE A 65 -1.84 -20.04 -1.78
N GLN A 66 -2.31 -20.48 -2.96
CA GLN A 66 -1.59 -21.42 -3.81
C GLN A 66 -0.13 -20.96 -4.02
N PRO A 67 0.88 -21.84 -3.90
CA PRO A 67 2.29 -21.42 -3.94
C PRO A 67 2.68 -20.56 -5.14
N ALA A 68 2.13 -20.86 -6.33
CA ALA A 68 2.40 -20.11 -7.56
C ALA A 68 1.88 -18.66 -7.55
N LEU A 69 0.96 -18.33 -6.65
CA LEU A 69 0.35 -17.00 -6.53
C LEU A 69 0.78 -16.26 -5.26
N ARG A 70 1.58 -16.91 -4.40
CA ARG A 70 1.91 -16.40 -3.07
C ARG A 70 2.65 -15.08 -3.11
N ASP A 71 3.66 -14.97 -3.97
CA ASP A 71 4.42 -13.73 -4.15
C ASP A 71 3.56 -12.59 -4.66
N ARG A 72 2.70 -12.88 -5.65
CA ARG A 72 1.76 -11.88 -6.19
C ARG A 72 0.82 -11.37 -5.11
N TYR A 73 0.32 -12.27 -4.26
CA TYR A 73 -0.52 -11.91 -3.13
C TYR A 73 0.23 -11.07 -2.09
N ALA A 74 1.48 -11.44 -1.75
CA ALA A 74 2.31 -10.68 -0.81
C ALA A 74 2.64 -9.27 -1.32
N TYR A 75 3.04 -9.13 -2.59
CA TYR A 75 3.24 -7.82 -3.22
C TYR A 75 1.95 -7.01 -3.29
N SER A 76 0.80 -7.67 -3.51
CA SER A 76 -0.50 -7.00 -3.50
C SER A 76 -0.81 -6.42 -2.13
N LEU A 77 -0.61 -7.20 -1.05
CA LEU A 77 -0.78 -6.72 0.32
C LEU A 77 0.17 -5.56 0.63
N PHE A 78 1.45 -5.67 0.25
CA PHE A 78 2.43 -4.63 0.50
C PHE A 78 2.05 -3.32 -0.19
N SER A 79 1.78 -3.37 -1.50
CA SER A 79 1.35 -2.19 -2.27
C SER A 79 0.07 -1.59 -1.70
N ALA A 80 -0.90 -2.42 -1.32
CA ALA A 80 -2.15 -1.95 -0.69
C ALA A 80 -1.86 -1.19 0.62
N LYS A 81 -0.96 -1.68 1.47
CA LYS A 81 -0.56 -0.95 2.68
C LYS A 81 0.11 0.38 2.37
N GLU A 82 0.99 0.44 1.38
CA GLU A 82 1.63 1.70 0.98
C GLU A 82 0.60 2.71 0.45
N SER A 83 -0.39 2.27 -0.32
CA SER A 83 -1.49 3.14 -0.77
C SER A 83 -2.32 3.66 0.41
N VAL A 84 -2.58 2.84 1.43
CA VAL A 84 -3.27 3.26 2.66
C VAL A 84 -2.43 4.26 3.44
N LEU A 85 -1.14 4.00 3.62
CA LEU A 85 -0.23 4.89 4.32
C LEU A 85 -0.22 6.28 3.68
N LYS A 86 -0.09 6.34 2.35
CA LYS A 86 -0.15 7.61 1.58
C LYS A 86 -1.50 8.30 1.77
N CYS A 87 -2.61 7.56 1.67
CA CYS A 87 -3.95 8.11 1.82
C CYS A 87 -4.17 8.70 3.22
N CYS A 88 -3.80 7.95 4.26
CA CYS A 88 -3.91 8.39 5.66
C CYS A 88 -3.02 9.59 5.96
N TYR A 89 -1.79 9.61 5.44
CA TYR A 89 -0.89 10.75 5.60
C TYR A 89 -1.53 12.05 5.06
N TYR A 90 -2.09 12.02 3.84
CA TYR A 90 -2.74 13.21 3.28
C TYR A 90 -4.08 13.56 3.94
N ALA A 91 -4.81 12.57 4.47
CA ALA A 91 -6.10 12.82 5.12
C ALA A 91 -5.97 13.35 6.55
N PHE A 92 -4.98 12.87 7.30
CA PHE A 92 -4.88 13.02 8.75
C PHE A 92 -3.55 13.60 9.25
N ASP A 93 -2.58 13.82 8.35
CA ASP A 93 -1.22 14.28 8.69
C ASP A 93 -0.52 13.38 9.72
N CYS A 94 -0.73 12.06 9.58
CA CYS A 94 -0.15 11.05 10.47
C CYS A 94 0.69 10.02 9.69
N LEU A 95 1.83 9.63 10.27
CA LEU A 95 2.66 8.56 9.74
C LEU A 95 2.32 7.26 10.47
N LEU A 96 1.67 6.33 9.76
CA LEU A 96 1.35 5.01 10.29
C LEU A 96 2.51 4.04 10.11
N GLU A 97 2.67 3.12 11.05
CA GLU A 97 3.47 1.93 10.84
C GLU A 97 2.71 0.93 9.93
N LEU A 98 3.41 0.24 9.03
CA LEU A 98 2.76 -0.77 8.17
C LEU A 98 2.11 -1.90 8.99
N SER A 99 2.65 -2.20 10.17
CA SER A 99 2.12 -3.18 11.13
C SER A 99 0.76 -2.78 11.72
N SER A 100 0.42 -1.48 11.75
CA SER A 100 -0.87 -0.99 12.26
C SER A 100 -1.97 -0.98 11.21
N ILE A 101 -1.63 -1.29 9.95
CA ILE A 101 -2.56 -1.42 8.83
C ILE A 101 -2.78 -2.91 8.57
N ASN A 102 -4.02 -3.38 8.70
CA ASN A 102 -4.41 -4.72 8.29
C ASN A 102 -5.22 -4.65 6.99
N ILE A 103 -4.83 -5.43 6.00
CA ILE A 103 -5.50 -5.50 4.71
C ILE A 103 -6.25 -6.83 4.57
N THR A 104 -7.53 -6.74 4.21
CA THR A 104 -8.32 -7.88 3.76
C THR A 104 -8.54 -7.77 2.26
N MET A 105 -8.07 -8.74 1.49
CA MET A 105 -8.20 -8.73 0.03
C MET A 105 -9.34 -9.60 -0.48
N GLN A 106 -10.05 -9.11 -1.49
CA GLN A 106 -11.00 -9.87 -2.30
C GLN A 106 -10.58 -9.77 -3.76
N LEU A 107 -9.58 -10.59 -4.14
CA LEU A 107 -8.94 -10.52 -5.46
C LEU A 107 -9.90 -10.82 -6.62
N ASN A 108 -10.92 -11.65 -6.40
CA ASN A 108 -11.96 -11.91 -7.39
C ASN A 108 -12.77 -10.66 -7.77
N GLN A 109 -12.82 -9.67 -6.88
CA GLN A 109 -13.50 -8.39 -7.08
C GLN A 109 -12.53 -7.25 -7.35
N ASN A 110 -11.20 -7.52 -7.36
CA ASN A 110 -10.16 -6.50 -7.47
C ASN A 110 -10.24 -5.41 -6.38
N ILE A 111 -10.71 -5.76 -5.19
CA ILE A 111 -10.83 -4.83 -4.07
C ILE A 111 -10.06 -5.28 -2.83
N PHE A 112 -9.78 -4.31 -1.96
CA PHE A 112 -9.27 -4.56 -0.62
C PHE A 112 -9.92 -3.62 0.40
N PHE A 113 -9.93 -4.06 1.65
CA PHE A 113 -10.38 -3.28 2.81
C PHE A 113 -9.21 -3.06 3.74
N ALA A 114 -9.09 -1.85 4.26
CA ALA A 114 -8.08 -1.49 5.24
C ALA A 114 -8.71 -1.34 6.62
N HIS A 115 -8.05 -1.91 7.62
CA HIS A 115 -8.40 -1.75 9.03
C HIS A 115 -7.21 -1.13 9.75
N ILE A 116 -7.40 0.06 10.31
CA ILE A 116 -6.35 0.78 11.03
C ILE A 116 -6.47 0.49 12.52
N LEU A 117 -5.43 -0.12 13.08
CA LEU A 117 -5.33 -0.42 14.50
C LEU A 117 -4.72 0.73 15.31
N ASP A 118 -4.16 1.73 14.64
CA ASP A 118 -3.54 2.90 15.26
C ASP A 118 -4.59 3.87 15.84
N HIS A 119 -4.44 4.21 17.12
CA HIS A 119 -5.36 5.09 17.84
C HIS A 119 -5.17 6.59 17.52
N SER A 120 -4.10 6.97 16.82
CA SER A 120 -3.89 8.36 16.35
C SER A 120 -4.89 8.77 15.26
N ILE A 121 -5.45 7.79 14.54
CA ILE A 121 -6.54 8.02 13.60
C ILE A 121 -7.86 7.78 14.32
N SER A 122 -8.81 8.71 14.15
CA SER A 122 -10.19 8.47 14.56
C SER A 122 -10.76 7.30 13.75
N GLN A 123 -10.78 6.10 14.36
CA GLN A 123 -11.34 4.90 13.75
C GLN A 123 -12.77 5.14 13.28
N PHE A 124 -13.57 5.83 14.09
CA PHE A 124 -14.94 6.20 13.73
C PHE A 124 -15.01 6.99 12.42
N PHE A 125 -14.11 7.96 12.21
CA PHE A 125 -14.09 8.73 10.97
C PHE A 125 -13.67 7.86 9.79
N PHE A 126 -12.57 7.10 9.93
CA PHE A 126 -12.05 6.24 8.88
C PHE A 126 -13.09 5.18 8.44
N GLU A 127 -13.74 4.52 9.40
CA GLU A 127 -14.77 3.51 9.15
C GLU A 127 -16.04 4.13 8.54
N LYS A 128 -16.42 5.35 8.95
CA LYS A 128 -17.56 6.07 8.36
C LYS A 128 -17.34 6.36 6.88
N CYS A 129 -16.10 6.64 6.46
CA CYS A 129 -15.76 6.82 5.05
C CYS A 129 -15.81 5.52 4.24
N LYS A 130 -15.90 4.34 4.89
CA LYS A 130 -15.91 3.00 4.28
C LYS A 130 -14.92 2.89 3.10
N PRO A 131 -13.63 3.18 3.30
CA PRO A 131 -12.69 3.23 2.20
C PRO A 131 -12.55 1.83 1.59
N VAL A 132 -12.95 1.72 0.32
CA VAL A 132 -12.76 0.51 -0.49
C VAL A 132 -11.60 0.77 -1.41
N GLY A 133 -10.50 0.03 -1.20
CA GLY A 133 -9.36 0.06 -2.08
C GLY A 133 -9.56 -0.80 -3.31
N GLN A 134 -8.85 -0.47 -4.39
CA GLN A 134 -8.79 -1.22 -5.63
C GLN A 134 -7.38 -1.81 -5.78
N VAL A 135 -7.30 -3.04 -6.26
CA VAL A 135 -6.05 -3.73 -6.60
C VAL A 135 -6.15 -4.31 -7.99
N ARG A 136 -5.14 -4.04 -8.82
CA ARG A 136 -4.95 -4.66 -10.13
C ARG A 136 -3.50 -5.07 -10.27
N PHE A 137 -3.23 -5.99 -11.17
CA PHE A 137 -1.87 -6.37 -11.50
C PHE A 137 -1.79 -6.82 -12.95
N ASP A 138 -0.60 -6.66 -13.53
CA ASP A 138 -0.24 -7.23 -14.81
C ASP A 138 0.84 -8.31 -14.62
N GLN A 139 1.67 -8.56 -15.65
CA GLN A 139 2.74 -9.55 -15.56
C GLN A 139 3.91 -9.11 -14.67
N SER A 140 4.07 -7.81 -14.45
CA SER A 140 5.26 -7.15 -13.90
C SER A 140 4.97 -6.23 -12.72
N HIS A 141 3.75 -5.74 -12.57
CA HIS A 141 3.41 -4.77 -11.54
C HIS A 141 2.08 -5.08 -10.83
N VAL A 142 2.01 -4.65 -9.56
CA VAL A 142 0.76 -4.40 -8.82
C VAL A 142 0.47 -2.92 -8.86
N TYR A 143 -0.80 -2.57 -9.04
CA TYR A 143 -1.35 -1.24 -8.91
C TYR A 143 -2.39 -1.25 -7.80
N THR A 144 -2.25 -0.39 -6.81
CA THR A 144 -3.24 -0.23 -5.76
C THR A 144 -3.65 1.23 -5.60
N GLY A 145 -4.90 1.44 -5.21
CA GLY A 145 -5.43 2.77 -4.98
C GLY A 145 -6.55 2.74 -3.96
N ILE A 146 -6.55 3.72 -3.05
CA ILE A 146 -7.61 3.90 -2.06
C ILE A 146 -7.88 5.38 -1.87
N TRP A 147 -9.14 5.75 -1.70
CA TRP A 147 -9.55 7.13 -1.54
C TRP A 147 -10.54 7.28 -0.38
N LEU A 148 -10.48 8.44 0.25
CA LEU A 148 -11.38 8.86 1.32
C LEU A 148 -12.26 9.99 0.82
N TYR A 149 -13.55 9.92 1.14
CA TYR A 149 -14.54 10.97 0.89
C TYR A 149 -14.75 11.86 2.12
#